data_AF-A0A3D4T553-F1
#
_entry.id   AF-A0A3D4T553-F1
#
_cell.length_a   1.000
_cell.length_b   1.000
_cell.length_c   1.000
_cell.angle_alpha   90.00
_cell.angle_beta   90.00
_cell.angle_gamma   90.00
#
_symmetry.space_group_name_H-M   'P 1'
#
loop_
_entity.id
_entity.type
_entity.pdbx_description
1 polymer ?
#
loop_
_entity_poly.entity_id
_entity_poly.type
_entity_poly.pdbx_seq_one_letter_code
_entity_poly.pdbx_strand_id
1 'polypeptide(L)'
;MKKFSRLISILTAVLILISSITVTAFAAETITETTVIKSGRTYEIGSYRDLETLSVLVNENAYNCAGATFVLTNDIEINTADSESKVLFMSFPDFRGTFNGNGHSIKGLYIKGCGLFESLTNATVTNLKLVDAYITMEDESSYPVGGIAGQINKSTISFCTFKGTVINGGDYTGGIAGRVLNGSKISNCKNHGVIFGKNYVGGIAG
;
A
#
# COMPACT_ATOMS: atom_id res chain seq x y z
N MET A 1 22.38 37.25 39.40
CA MET A 1 22.29 37.63 37.97
C MET A 1 23.11 36.76 36.99
N LYS A 2 24.12 35.96 37.41
CA LYS A 2 24.92 35.12 36.49
C LYS A 2 24.28 33.81 35.99
N LYS A 3 23.19 33.33 36.59
CA LYS A 3 22.51 32.07 36.18
C LYS A 3 21.49 32.25 35.04
N PHE A 4 20.99 33.46 34.82
CA PHE A 4 19.97 33.73 33.79
C PHE A 4 20.55 33.91 32.38
N SER A 5 21.80 34.34 32.25
CA SER A 5 22.45 34.54 30.93
C SER A 5 22.86 33.24 30.23
N ARG A 6 23.09 32.15 30.98
CA ARG A 6 23.42 30.83 30.41
C ARG A 6 22.22 30.14 29.78
N LEU A 7 21.00 30.40 30.27
CA LEU A 7 19.79 29.76 29.75
C LEU A 7 19.36 30.36 28.39
N ILE A 8 19.51 31.67 28.22
CA ILE A 8 19.20 32.38 26.96
C ILE A 8 20.19 32.00 25.86
N SER A 9 21.48 31.82 26.19
CA SER A 9 22.51 31.46 25.22
C SER A 9 22.42 30.01 24.71
N ILE A 10 21.82 29.11 25.49
CA ILE A 10 21.56 27.73 25.06
C ILE A 10 20.29 27.68 24.20
N LEU A 11 19.27 28.50 24.52
CA LEU A 11 18.04 28.58 23.72
C LEU A 11 18.28 29.16 22.32
N THR A 12 19.14 30.18 22.19
CA THR A 12 19.50 30.77 20.89
C THR A 12 20.35 29.82 20.06
N ALA A 13 21.25 29.04 20.68
CA ALA A 13 22.06 28.05 19.98
C ALA A 13 21.23 26.86 19.46
N VAL A 14 20.18 26.43 20.18
CA VAL A 14 19.29 25.35 19.75
C VAL A 14 18.35 25.81 18.61
N LEU A 15 17.92 27.07 18.57
CA LEU A 15 17.11 27.58 17.45
C LEU A 15 17.91 27.69 16.14
N ILE A 16 19.22 27.97 16.20
CA ILE A 16 20.07 28.12 14.99
C ILE A 16 20.46 26.75 14.39
N LEU A 17 20.39 25.66 15.17
CA LEU A 17 20.65 24.30 14.67
C LEU A 17 19.44 23.65 13.97
N ILE A 18 18.25 24.24 14.05
CA ILE A 18 17.04 23.75 13.36
C ILE A 18 16.89 24.41 11.98
N SER A 19 17.63 25.47 11.66
CA SER A 19 17.43 26.28 10.45
C SER A 19 18.24 25.86 9.21
N SER A 20 18.89 24.69 9.19
CA SER A 20 19.75 24.31 8.04
C SER A 20 19.61 22.90 7.52
N ILE A 21 18.61 22.13 7.96
CA ILE A 21 18.18 20.98 7.15
C ILE A 21 17.28 21.55 6.07
N THR A 22 17.86 21.98 4.96
CA THR A 22 17.13 21.96 3.69
C THR A 22 16.85 20.49 3.41
N VAL A 23 15.76 19.96 3.98
CA VAL A 23 15.11 18.81 3.37
C VAL A 23 14.69 19.36 2.03
N THR A 24 15.46 19.07 0.99
CA THR A 24 14.93 19.14 -0.36
C THR A 24 13.81 18.11 -0.39
N ALA A 25 12.63 18.52 0.07
CA ALA A 25 11.41 17.83 -0.23
C ALA A 25 11.33 17.92 -1.75
N PHE A 26 11.72 16.84 -2.43
CA PHE A 26 11.31 16.68 -3.81
C PHE A 26 9.79 16.82 -3.78
N ALA A 27 9.28 17.86 -4.45
CA ALA A 27 7.85 18.06 -4.56
C ALA A 27 7.23 16.75 -5.05
N ALA A 28 6.21 16.28 -4.35
CA ALA A 28 5.51 15.09 -4.79
C ALA A 28 4.92 15.35 -6.18
N GLU A 29 5.12 14.42 -7.09
CA GLU A 29 4.80 14.58 -8.51
C GLU A 29 3.40 14.00 -8.77
N THR A 30 2.58 14.68 -9.56
CA THR A 30 1.32 14.10 -10.04
C THR A 30 1.62 12.98 -11.03
N ILE A 31 0.91 11.85 -10.91
CA ILE A 31 1.05 10.74 -11.85
C ILE A 31 0.17 10.95 -13.08
N THR A 32 0.72 10.65 -14.25
CA THR A 32 0.06 10.75 -15.56
C THR A 32 0.45 9.56 -16.42
N GLU A 33 -0.30 9.31 -17.50
CA GLU A 33 -0.04 8.20 -18.45
C GLU A 33 1.37 8.25 -19.08
N THR A 34 2.04 9.41 -19.08
CA THR A 34 3.41 9.59 -19.60
C THR A 34 4.47 9.64 -18.50
N THR A 35 4.09 9.42 -17.24
CA THR A 35 5.02 9.46 -16.11
C THR A 35 6.06 8.35 -16.20
N VAL A 36 7.33 8.73 -16.11
CA VAL A 36 8.44 7.80 -15.93
C VAL A 36 8.70 7.66 -14.43
N ILE A 37 8.37 6.50 -13.87
CA ILE A 37 8.54 6.21 -12.44
C ILE A 37 10.02 6.09 -12.12
N LYS A 38 10.53 6.94 -11.23
CA LYS A 38 11.96 7.04 -10.87
C LYS A 38 12.20 6.75 -9.40
N SER A 39 13.30 6.05 -9.13
CA SER A 39 13.80 5.85 -7.77
C SER A 39 14.11 7.19 -7.09
N GLY A 40 13.80 7.29 -5.80
CA GLY A 40 13.97 8.50 -4.98
C GLY A 40 12.89 9.56 -5.20
N ARG A 41 11.88 9.31 -6.04
CA ARG A 41 10.75 10.21 -6.28
C ARG A 41 9.51 9.78 -5.50
N THR A 42 8.69 10.79 -5.19
CA THR A 42 7.39 10.62 -4.54
C THR A 42 6.30 11.04 -5.50
N TYR A 43 5.26 10.23 -5.63
CA TYR A 43 4.11 10.48 -6.50
C TYR A 43 2.83 10.54 -5.67
N GLU A 44 1.99 11.53 -5.92
CA GLU A 44 0.69 11.66 -5.24
C GLU A 44 -0.39 10.89 -5.99
N ILE A 45 -1.28 10.26 -5.21
CA ILE A 45 -2.46 9.57 -5.72
C ILE A 45 -3.67 10.17 -4.99
N GLY A 46 -4.34 11.10 -5.65
CA GLY A 46 -5.46 11.85 -5.07
C GLY A 46 -6.83 11.41 -5.56
N SER A 47 -6.89 10.52 -6.56
CA SER A 47 -8.12 10.10 -7.22
C SER A 47 -8.05 8.66 -7.71
N TYR A 48 -9.21 8.10 -8.09
CA TYR A 48 -9.28 6.81 -8.78
C TYR A 48 -8.45 6.82 -10.07
N ARG A 49 -8.52 7.91 -10.84
CA ARG A 49 -7.78 8.05 -12.10
C ARG A 49 -6.27 7.97 -11.89
N ASP A 50 -5.74 8.57 -10.82
CA ASP A 50 -4.31 8.50 -10.49
C ASP A 50 -3.89 7.06 -10.16
N LEU A 51 -4.72 6.35 -9.37
CA LEU A 51 -4.47 4.97 -8.97
C LEU A 51 -4.54 4.01 -10.16
N GLU A 52 -5.53 4.18 -11.03
CA GLU A 52 -5.68 3.44 -12.28
C GLU A 52 -4.49 3.70 -13.22
N THR A 53 -4.07 4.96 -13.35
CA THR A 53 -2.88 5.33 -14.13
C THR A 53 -1.63 4.61 -13.63
N LEU A 54 -1.43 4.55 -12.30
CA LEU A 54 -0.32 3.76 -11.73
C LEU A 54 -0.44 2.29 -12.12
N SER A 55 -1.63 1.70 -12.02
CA SER A 55 -1.86 0.30 -12.38
C SER A 55 -1.49 0.02 -13.84
N VAL A 56 -1.94 0.87 -14.75
CA VAL A 56 -1.62 0.76 -16.19
C VAL A 56 -0.12 0.87 -16.42
N LEU A 57 0.55 1.87 -15.83
CA LEU A 57 1.99 2.03 -15.96
C LEU A 57 2.77 0.79 -15.47
N VAL A 58 2.39 0.21 -14.33
CA VAL A 58 3.05 -0.98 -13.78
C VAL A 58 2.84 -2.20 -14.67
N ASN A 59 1.62 -2.41 -15.17
CA ASN A 59 1.25 -3.60 -15.92
C ASN A 59 1.68 -3.56 -17.40
N GLU A 60 1.61 -2.39 -18.05
CA GLU A 60 1.90 -2.28 -19.48
C GLU A 60 3.37 -1.91 -19.78
N ASN A 61 4.01 -1.14 -18.89
CA ASN A 61 5.38 -0.67 -19.09
C ASN A 61 6.41 -1.38 -18.20
N ALA A 62 5.99 -2.46 -17.51
CA ALA A 62 6.82 -3.29 -16.64
C ALA A 62 7.58 -2.51 -15.54
N TYR A 63 7.03 -1.38 -15.07
CA TYR A 63 7.61 -0.63 -13.96
C TYR A 63 7.39 -1.38 -12.64
N ASN A 64 8.46 -1.94 -12.08
CA ASN A 64 8.40 -2.58 -10.75
C ASN A 64 8.39 -1.57 -9.58
N CYS A 65 8.44 -0.26 -9.85
CA CYS A 65 8.39 0.82 -8.86
C CYS A 65 9.56 0.86 -7.85
N ALA A 66 10.68 0.17 -8.10
CA ALA A 66 11.78 0.09 -7.16
C ALA A 66 12.31 1.48 -6.74
N GLY A 67 12.30 1.74 -5.43
CA GLY A 67 12.80 2.99 -4.83
C GLY A 67 11.90 4.21 -5.02
N ALA A 68 10.76 4.10 -5.72
CA ALA A 68 9.75 5.14 -5.79
C ALA A 68 8.79 5.06 -4.59
N THR A 69 8.21 6.20 -4.21
CA THR A 69 7.18 6.31 -3.18
C THR A 69 5.88 6.81 -3.77
N PHE A 70 4.76 6.22 -3.39
CA PHE A 70 3.42 6.61 -3.78
C PHE A 70 2.64 6.94 -2.52
N VAL A 71 2.01 8.11 -2.47
CA VAL A 71 1.31 8.60 -1.27
C VAL A 71 -0.13 8.93 -1.64
N LEU A 72 -1.08 8.32 -0.93
CA LEU A 72 -2.47 8.74 -1.06
C LEU A 72 -2.64 10.13 -0.44
N THR A 73 -3.30 11.03 -1.17
CA THR A 73 -3.63 12.38 -0.69
C THR A 73 -5.11 12.56 -0.38
N ASN A 74 -5.94 11.59 -0.78
CA ASN A 74 -7.37 11.53 -0.47
C ASN A 74 -7.82 10.08 -0.25
N ASP A 75 -9.00 9.93 0.35
CA ASP A 75 -9.76 8.69 0.21
C ASP A 75 -10.15 8.50 -1.26
N ILE A 76 -10.00 7.27 -1.77
CA ILE A 76 -10.32 6.90 -3.14
C ILE A 76 -11.50 5.93 -3.11
N GLU A 77 -12.54 6.22 -3.87
CA GLU A 77 -13.69 5.32 -4.07
C GLU A 77 -13.68 4.82 -5.52
N ILE A 78 -13.63 3.50 -5.69
CA ILE A 78 -13.59 2.84 -7.01
C ILE A 78 -14.98 2.37 -7.40
N ASN A 79 -15.65 1.68 -6.48
CA ASN A 79 -17.02 1.23 -6.65
C ASN A 79 -17.84 1.61 -5.42
N THR A 80 -19.12 1.92 -5.63
CA THR A 80 -20.09 2.05 -4.56
C THR A 80 -20.71 0.68 -4.24
N ALA A 81 -21.20 0.48 -3.02
CA ALA A 81 -21.80 -0.78 -2.59
C ALA A 81 -23.04 -1.17 -3.42
N ASP A 82 -23.77 -0.17 -3.92
CA ASP A 82 -25.04 -0.33 -4.64
C ASP A 82 -24.86 -0.45 -6.17
N SER A 83 -23.62 -0.46 -6.67
CA SER A 83 -23.39 -0.52 -8.12
C SER A 83 -23.77 -1.89 -8.70
N GLU A 84 -24.68 -1.90 -9.68
CA GLU A 84 -25.08 -3.11 -10.41
C GLU A 84 -23.92 -3.72 -11.22
N SER A 85 -22.96 -2.90 -11.64
CA SER A 85 -21.73 -3.32 -12.30
C SER A 85 -20.52 -2.78 -11.56
N LYS A 86 -19.61 -3.68 -11.16
CA LYS A 86 -18.36 -3.29 -10.50
C LYS A 86 -17.25 -3.14 -11.52
N VAL A 87 -16.55 -2.02 -11.48
CA VAL A 87 -15.28 -1.80 -12.17
C VAL A 87 -14.24 -2.74 -11.56
N LEU A 88 -13.67 -3.59 -12.40
CA LEU A 88 -12.56 -4.46 -12.04
C LEU A 88 -11.28 -3.62 -11.95
N PHE A 89 -10.60 -3.69 -10.81
CA PHE A 89 -9.29 -3.08 -10.64
C PHE A 89 -8.18 -4.08 -11.00
N MET A 90 -7.18 -3.61 -11.74
CA MET A 90 -6.02 -4.40 -12.12
C MET A 90 -4.97 -4.33 -11.00
N SER A 91 -4.61 -5.48 -10.44
CA SER A 91 -3.64 -5.56 -9.35
C SER A 91 -2.23 -5.14 -9.77
N PHE A 92 -1.40 -4.82 -8.79
CA PHE A 92 0.03 -4.59 -9.02
C PHE A 92 0.79 -5.93 -8.96
N PRO A 93 1.38 -6.42 -10.08
CA PRO A 93 1.98 -7.76 -10.17
C PRO A 93 3.21 -7.95 -9.26
N ASP A 94 4.34 -7.29 -9.55
CA ASP A 94 5.53 -7.30 -8.68
C ASP A 94 5.92 -5.88 -8.28
N PHE A 95 5.39 -5.43 -7.15
CA PHE A 95 5.62 -4.08 -6.65
C PHE A 95 6.82 -4.06 -5.70
N ARG A 96 7.75 -3.13 -5.96
CA ARG A 96 9.04 -2.96 -5.25
C ARG A 96 9.24 -1.56 -4.68
N GLY A 97 8.19 -0.74 -4.70
CA GLY A 97 8.21 0.63 -4.19
C GLY A 97 7.73 0.75 -2.75
N THR A 98 7.46 1.98 -2.34
CA THR A 98 6.72 2.30 -1.13
C THR A 98 5.32 2.77 -1.49
N PHE A 99 4.28 2.13 -0.96
CA PHE A 99 2.90 2.58 -1.05
C PHE A 99 2.43 3.04 0.34
N ASN A 100 2.34 4.34 0.54
CA ASN A 100 1.91 4.95 1.79
C ASN A 100 0.46 5.44 1.65
N GLY A 101 -0.46 4.74 2.30
CA GLY A 101 -1.86 5.15 2.37
C GLY A 101 -2.08 6.46 3.13
N ASN A 102 -1.09 6.94 3.89
CA ASN A 102 -1.16 8.21 4.62
C ASN A 102 -2.42 8.35 5.51
N GLY A 103 -2.98 7.22 5.97
CA GLY A 103 -4.21 7.16 6.76
C GLY A 103 -5.51 7.14 5.94
N HIS A 104 -5.43 7.33 4.62
CA HIS A 104 -6.54 7.28 3.68
C HIS A 104 -6.94 5.85 3.32
N SER A 105 -8.13 5.74 2.73
CA SER A 105 -8.75 4.50 2.30
C SER A 105 -8.88 4.38 0.80
N ILE A 106 -8.87 3.14 0.31
CA ILE A 106 -9.35 2.76 -1.01
C ILE A 106 -10.61 1.93 -0.79
N LYS A 107 -11.74 2.40 -1.34
CA LYS A 107 -13.08 1.87 -1.12
C LYS A 107 -13.63 1.15 -2.34
N GLY A 108 -14.36 0.06 -2.12
CA GLY A 108 -15.04 -0.68 -3.18
C GLY A 108 -14.11 -1.37 -4.16
N LEU A 109 -12.89 -1.71 -3.73
CA LEU A 109 -11.91 -2.38 -4.57
C LEU A 109 -12.45 -3.77 -4.99
N TYR A 110 -12.70 -3.99 -6.28
CA TYR A 110 -13.08 -5.31 -6.82
C TYR A 110 -11.92 -5.89 -7.62
N ILE A 111 -11.37 -7.01 -7.16
CA ILE A 111 -10.20 -7.65 -7.76
C ILE A 111 -10.51 -9.12 -8.04
N LYS A 112 -10.10 -9.56 -9.23
CA LYS A 112 -10.03 -10.96 -9.62
C LYS A 112 -8.56 -11.39 -9.63
N GLY A 113 -8.05 -11.84 -8.49
CA GLY A 113 -6.62 -12.06 -8.30
C GLY A 113 -6.22 -12.12 -6.82
N CYS A 114 -4.93 -11.92 -6.56
CA CYS A 114 -4.31 -12.26 -5.28
C CYS A 114 -4.29 -11.13 -4.23
N GLY A 115 -5.01 -10.03 -4.45
CA GLY A 115 -5.00 -8.82 -3.61
C GLY A 115 -4.63 -7.57 -4.39
N LEU A 116 -4.58 -6.39 -3.74
CA LEU A 116 -4.16 -5.14 -4.40
C LEU A 116 -2.74 -5.26 -4.99
N PHE A 117 -1.86 -5.95 -4.27
CA PHE A 117 -0.55 -6.34 -4.75
C PHE A 117 -0.53 -7.86 -4.92
N GLU A 118 -0.23 -8.38 -6.11
CA GLU A 118 -0.05 -9.83 -6.26
C GLU A 118 1.21 -10.28 -5.51
N SER A 119 2.30 -9.53 -5.66
CA SER A 119 3.56 -9.75 -4.96
C SER A 119 4.22 -8.43 -4.53
N LEU A 120 4.80 -8.45 -3.33
CA LEU A 120 5.69 -7.42 -2.80
C LEU A 120 7.12 -7.94 -2.71
N THR A 121 8.08 -7.26 -3.34
CA THR A 121 9.51 -7.63 -3.33
C THR A 121 10.39 -6.45 -2.96
N ASN A 122 11.05 -6.48 -1.79
CA ASN A 122 11.78 -5.32 -1.24
C ASN A 122 10.91 -4.05 -1.16
N ALA A 123 9.62 -4.22 -0.86
CA ALA A 123 8.63 -3.15 -0.87
C ALA A 123 8.16 -2.79 0.54
N THR A 124 7.51 -1.63 0.65
CA THR A 124 6.81 -1.19 1.86
C THR A 124 5.38 -0.80 1.53
N VAL A 125 4.41 -1.34 2.26
CA VAL A 125 3.02 -0.86 2.24
C VAL A 125 2.68 -0.41 3.66
N THR A 126 2.22 0.83 3.81
CA THR A 126 1.95 1.37 5.15
C THR A 126 0.76 2.32 5.20
N ASN A 127 0.12 2.43 6.36
CA ASN A 127 -0.99 3.36 6.65
C ASN A 127 -2.16 3.28 5.66
N LEU A 128 -2.40 2.12 5.06
CA LEU A 128 -3.43 1.92 4.03
C LEU A 128 -4.66 1.23 4.62
N LYS A 129 -5.85 1.70 4.25
CA LYS A 129 -7.12 1.05 4.59
C LYS A 129 -7.80 0.59 3.31
N LEU A 130 -8.01 -0.72 3.14
CA LEU A 130 -8.91 -1.25 2.12
C LEU A 130 -10.26 -1.47 2.76
N VAL A 131 -11.29 -0.82 2.22
CA VAL A 131 -12.64 -0.80 2.78
C VAL A 131 -13.63 -1.25 1.72
N ASP A 132 -14.57 -2.11 2.12
CA ASP A 132 -15.57 -2.71 1.25
C ASP A 132 -14.93 -3.37 0.00
N ALA A 133 -13.73 -3.91 0.20
CA ALA A 133 -12.97 -4.61 -0.83
C ALA A 133 -13.52 -6.03 -1.04
N TYR A 134 -13.50 -6.49 -2.28
CA TYR A 134 -13.90 -7.84 -2.68
C TYR A 134 -12.84 -8.45 -3.57
N ILE A 135 -12.21 -9.51 -3.07
CA ILE A 135 -11.13 -10.22 -3.74
C ILE A 135 -11.59 -11.64 -3.99
N THR A 136 -11.47 -12.10 -5.23
CA THR A 136 -11.81 -13.47 -5.63
C THR A 136 -10.78 -13.98 -6.61
N MET A 137 -10.50 -15.28 -6.61
CA MET A 137 -9.87 -15.92 -7.76
C MET A 137 -10.94 -16.33 -8.78
N GLU A 138 -10.59 -16.33 -10.07
CA GLU A 138 -11.46 -16.90 -11.12
C GLU A 138 -11.38 -18.43 -11.14
N ASP A 139 -10.18 -18.96 -10.91
CA ASP A 139 -9.91 -20.39 -10.96
C ASP A 139 -9.44 -20.94 -9.60
N GLU A 140 -9.62 -22.24 -9.43
CA GLU A 140 -9.14 -23.03 -8.30
C GLU A 140 -7.61 -23.17 -8.29
N SER A 141 -6.89 -22.05 -8.21
CA SER A 141 -5.42 -22.05 -8.14
C SER A 141 -4.92 -22.24 -6.70
N SER A 142 -3.68 -22.72 -6.56
CA SER A 142 -2.96 -22.78 -5.29
C SER A 142 -2.23 -21.46 -4.95
N TYR A 143 -2.47 -20.38 -5.72
CA TYR A 143 -1.78 -19.12 -5.51
C TYR A 143 -2.12 -18.51 -4.14
N PRO A 144 -1.14 -17.88 -3.47
CA PRO A 144 -1.38 -17.13 -2.26
C PRO A 144 -2.29 -15.94 -2.49
N VAL A 145 -3.35 -15.79 -1.69
CA VAL A 145 -4.31 -14.69 -1.80
C VAL A 145 -4.33 -13.91 -0.49
N GLY A 146 -4.16 -12.59 -0.57
CA GLY A 146 -4.28 -11.72 0.60
C GLY A 146 -5.23 -10.56 0.36
N GLY A 147 -5.83 -10.07 1.44
CA GLY A 147 -6.63 -8.86 1.39
C GLY A 147 -5.85 -7.64 0.87
N ILE A 148 -4.57 -7.53 1.22
CA ILE A 148 -3.66 -6.48 0.72
C ILE A 148 -2.67 -7.04 -0.30
N ALA A 149 -2.00 -8.16 0.03
CA ALA A 149 -0.97 -8.73 -0.83
C ALA A 149 -1.06 -10.26 -0.96
N GLY A 150 -0.88 -10.80 -2.15
CA GLY A 150 -0.83 -12.26 -2.33
C GLY A 150 0.38 -12.85 -1.62
N GLN A 151 1.58 -12.44 -2.03
CA GLN A 151 2.84 -12.86 -1.43
C GLN A 151 3.69 -11.66 -1.01
N ILE A 152 4.41 -11.79 0.10
CA ILE A 152 5.40 -10.81 0.54
C ILE A 152 6.79 -11.44 0.71
N ASN A 153 7.81 -10.80 0.13
CA ASN A 153 9.21 -11.23 0.18
C ASN A 153 10.14 -10.04 0.47
N LYS A 154 10.95 -10.14 1.52
CA LYS A 154 11.82 -9.04 2.00
C LYS A 154 11.07 -7.70 2.11
N SER A 155 9.78 -7.75 2.46
CA SER A 155 8.88 -6.61 2.38
C SER A 155 8.17 -6.35 3.70
N THR A 156 7.73 -5.12 3.92
CA THR A 156 7.00 -4.74 5.14
C THR A 156 5.58 -4.28 4.81
N ILE A 157 4.59 -4.86 5.49
CA ILE A 157 3.24 -4.31 5.58
C ILE A 157 3.03 -3.82 7.01
N SER A 158 2.66 -2.55 7.20
CA SER A 158 2.50 -1.98 8.54
C SER A 158 1.36 -0.98 8.68
N PHE A 159 0.67 -0.98 9.82
CA PHE A 159 -0.42 -0.03 10.09
C PHE A 159 -1.55 -0.06 9.04
N CYS A 160 -1.72 -1.20 8.38
CA CYS A 160 -2.74 -1.37 7.35
C CYS A 160 -4.00 -2.05 7.91
N THR A 161 -5.15 -1.74 7.33
CA THR A 161 -6.42 -2.39 7.66
C THR A 161 -7.05 -2.97 6.41
N PHE A 162 -7.48 -4.23 6.48
CA PHE A 162 -8.38 -4.83 5.51
C PHE A 162 -9.77 -4.98 6.11
N LYS A 163 -10.77 -4.37 5.48
CA LYS A 163 -12.19 -4.53 5.76
C LYS A 163 -12.86 -4.88 4.44
N GLY A 164 -13.00 -6.17 4.17
CA GLY A 164 -13.53 -6.67 2.91
C GLY A 164 -13.83 -8.16 2.98
N THR A 165 -14.01 -8.77 1.82
CA THR A 165 -14.19 -10.21 1.69
C THR A 165 -13.17 -10.77 0.73
N VAL A 166 -12.50 -11.85 1.14
CA VAL A 166 -11.73 -12.71 0.23
C VAL A 166 -12.53 -13.99 0.06
N ILE A 167 -12.96 -14.29 -1.16
CA ILE A 167 -13.59 -15.57 -1.51
C ILE A 167 -12.73 -16.34 -2.50
N ASN A 168 -12.99 -17.65 -2.62
CA ASN A 168 -12.26 -18.53 -3.53
C ASN A 168 -10.72 -18.39 -3.38
N GLY A 169 -10.24 -18.16 -2.16
CA GLY A 169 -8.81 -18.10 -1.88
C GLY A 169 -8.14 -19.44 -2.17
N GLY A 170 -6.87 -19.40 -2.57
CA GLY A 170 -6.07 -20.59 -2.83
C GLY A 170 -5.63 -21.31 -1.55
N ASP A 171 -4.51 -22.03 -1.65
CA ASP A 171 -3.97 -22.80 -0.53
C ASP A 171 -3.54 -21.92 0.64
N TYR A 172 -2.99 -20.73 0.37
CA TYR A 172 -2.56 -19.77 1.38
C TYR A 172 -3.43 -18.54 1.29
N THR A 173 -4.32 -18.34 2.25
CA THR A 173 -5.26 -17.21 2.22
C THR A 173 -5.23 -16.43 3.53
N GLY A 174 -4.92 -15.14 3.45
CA GLY A 174 -4.84 -14.27 4.61
C GLY A 174 -5.61 -12.96 4.48
N GLY A 175 -6.06 -12.42 5.61
CA GLY A 175 -6.71 -11.09 5.62
C GLY A 175 -5.79 -9.94 5.24
N ILE A 176 -4.49 -10.06 5.47
CA ILE A 176 -3.49 -9.06 5.06
C ILE A 176 -2.63 -9.61 3.93
N ALA A 177 -2.00 -10.77 4.14
CA ALA A 177 -1.14 -11.39 3.14
C ALA A 177 -1.47 -12.88 2.96
N GLY A 178 -1.42 -13.39 1.73
CA GLY A 178 -1.55 -14.84 1.50
C GLY A 178 -0.36 -15.60 2.05
N ARG A 179 0.86 -15.29 1.59
CA ARG A 179 2.09 -15.97 2.01
C ARG A 179 3.19 -14.99 2.41
N VAL A 180 3.82 -15.26 3.55
CA VAL A 180 4.91 -14.44 4.12
C VAL A 180 6.24 -15.18 3.99
N LEU A 181 7.15 -14.67 3.15
CA LEU A 181 8.48 -15.25 2.92
C LEU A 181 9.57 -14.57 3.77
N ASN A 182 10.75 -15.20 3.79
CA ASN A 182 11.89 -14.79 4.58
C ASN A 182 12.24 -13.30 4.45
N GLY A 183 12.56 -12.68 5.59
CA GLY A 183 12.90 -11.26 5.67
C GLY A 183 11.70 -10.30 5.55
N SER A 184 10.46 -10.82 5.52
CA SER A 184 9.25 -10.00 5.50
C SER A 184 8.69 -9.77 6.90
N LYS A 185 7.91 -8.70 7.04
CA LYS A 185 7.28 -8.32 8.31
C LYS A 185 5.86 -7.79 8.10
N ILE A 186 4.92 -8.29 8.90
CA ILE A 186 3.59 -7.70 9.06
C ILE A 186 3.50 -7.18 10.50
N SER A 187 3.15 -5.91 10.69
CA SER A 187 3.07 -5.33 12.05
C SER A 187 2.01 -4.25 12.18
N ASN A 188 1.30 -4.23 13.30
CA ASN A 188 0.22 -3.27 13.57
C ASN A 188 -0.89 -3.26 12.51
N CYS A 189 -1.11 -4.40 11.84
CA CYS A 189 -2.18 -4.55 10.85
C CYS A 189 -3.44 -5.12 11.49
N LYS A 190 -4.60 -4.80 10.90
CA LYS A 190 -5.90 -5.29 11.36
C LYS A 190 -6.67 -5.91 10.20
N ASN A 191 -7.26 -7.06 10.43
CA ASN A 191 -8.29 -7.62 9.57
C ASN A 191 -9.64 -7.49 10.26
N HIS A 192 -10.60 -6.85 9.60
CA HIS A 192 -12.02 -6.84 9.95
C HIS A 192 -12.87 -7.52 8.86
N GLY A 193 -12.21 -8.10 7.86
CA GLY A 193 -12.84 -8.80 6.75
C GLY A 193 -13.08 -10.29 7.00
N VAL A 194 -13.84 -10.90 6.09
CA VAL A 194 -14.16 -12.33 6.10
C VAL A 194 -13.31 -13.04 5.05
N ILE A 195 -12.65 -14.12 5.44
CA ILE A 195 -11.63 -14.80 4.63
C ILE A 195 -12.04 -16.24 4.38
N PHE A 196 -12.22 -16.60 3.11
CA PHE A 196 -12.48 -17.97 2.67
C PHE A 196 -11.32 -18.44 1.78
N GLY A 197 -10.68 -19.55 2.17
CA GLY A 197 -9.60 -20.19 1.42
C GLY A 197 -9.60 -21.71 1.63
N LYS A 198 -8.62 -22.41 1.07
CA LYS A 198 -8.60 -23.88 1.03
C LYS A 198 -7.91 -24.55 2.22
N ASN A 199 -6.60 -24.34 2.38
CA ASN A 199 -5.76 -25.18 3.24
C ASN A 199 -5.20 -24.43 4.45
N TYR A 200 -4.53 -23.32 4.21
CA TYR A 200 -3.86 -22.49 5.21
C TYR A 200 -4.54 -21.12 5.21
N VAL A 201 -5.51 -20.95 6.11
CA VAL A 201 -6.36 -19.76 6.19
C VAL A 201 -6.15 -19.07 7.53
N GLY A 202 -5.75 -17.80 7.49
CA GLY A 202 -5.54 -17.04 8.72
C GLY A 202 -6.05 -15.61 8.65
N GLY A 203 -6.39 -15.05 9.81
CA GLY A 203 -6.93 -13.70 9.90
C GLY A 203 -5.94 -12.62 9.44
N ILE A 204 -4.63 -12.86 9.54
CA ILE A 204 -3.59 -11.93 9.08
C ILE A 204 -2.81 -12.52 7.91
N ALA A 205 -2.24 -13.72 8.09
CA ALA A 205 -1.49 -14.44 7.07
C ALA A 205 -2.05 -15.86 6.91
N GLY A 206 -2.01 -16.38 5.68
CA GLY A 206 -2.33 -17.77 5.35
C GLY A 206 -1.18 -18.71 5.62
#